data_AF-A0A379ERU6-F1
#
_entry.id   AF-A0A379ERU6-F1
#
_cell.length_a   1.000
_cell.length_b   1.000
_cell.length_c   1.000
_cell.angle_alpha   90.00
_cell.angle_beta   90.00
_cell.angle_gamma   90.00
#
_symmetry.space_group_name_H-M   'P 1'
#
loop_
_entity.id
_entity.type
_entity.pdbx_description
1 polymer ?
#
loop_
_entity_poly.entity_id
_entity_poly.type
_entity_poly.pdbx_seq_one_letter_code
_entity_poly.pdbx_strand_id
1 'polypeptide(L)'
;MPVLCIGESEAENEAGKTEEVCARQIDAVLNTLGAEAFNGAVIAYEPIWAIGTGKSATPAQAQAVHAFIRSHIAKKDQAVAEQVIIQYGGSVNDANAAELFTQPDIDGALVGGASLKAPAFAVIVKAAAKAKN
;
A
#
# COMPACT_ATOMS: atom_id res chain seq x y z
N MET A 1 6.92 14.21 -7.25
CA MET A 1 6.56 12.81 -7.01
C MET A 1 5.46 12.77 -5.95
N PRO A 2 4.21 12.46 -6.34
CA PRO A 2 3.11 12.32 -5.38
C PRO A 2 3.16 10.97 -4.65
N VAL A 3 2.63 10.94 -3.42
CA VAL A 3 2.27 9.72 -2.69
C VAL A 3 0.75 9.76 -2.52
N LEU A 4 0.03 8.98 -3.32
CA LEU A 4 -1.43 8.92 -3.32
C LEU A 4 -1.90 7.91 -2.27
N CYS A 5 -2.47 8.41 -1.18
CA CYS A 5 -3.12 7.56 -0.17
C CYS A 5 -4.51 7.11 -0.65
N ILE A 6 -4.78 5.82 -0.54
CA ILE A 6 -6.07 5.19 -0.84
C ILE A 6 -6.40 4.15 0.23
N GLY A 7 -7.66 3.79 0.36
CA GLY A 7 -8.11 2.77 1.29
C GLY A 7 -9.55 2.98 1.74
N GLU A 8 -10.06 1.95 2.40
CA GLU A 8 -11.44 1.81 2.82
C GLU A 8 -11.61 1.96 4.35
N SER A 9 -12.79 2.42 4.75
CA SER A 9 -13.23 2.49 6.15
C SER A 9 -13.58 1.11 6.72
N GLU A 10 -13.77 1.02 8.05
CA GLU A 10 -14.19 -0.23 8.73
C GLU A 10 -15.52 -0.75 8.17
N ALA A 11 -16.51 0.13 7.97
CA ALA A 11 -17.81 -0.25 7.43
C ALA A 11 -17.73 -0.73 5.97
N GLU A 12 -16.85 -0.15 5.15
CA GLU A 12 -16.63 -0.59 3.78
C GLU A 12 -15.90 -1.94 3.72
N ASN A 13 -14.91 -2.16 4.59
CA ASN A 13 -14.23 -3.45 4.72
C ASN A 13 -15.20 -4.56 5.19
N GLU A 14 -15.99 -4.31 6.23
CA GLU A 14 -17.00 -5.26 6.74
C GLU A 14 -18.09 -5.59 5.70
N ALA A 15 -18.40 -4.63 4.82
CA ALA A 15 -19.31 -4.82 3.69
C ALA A 15 -18.67 -5.49 2.46
N GLY A 16 -17.38 -5.85 2.52
CA GLY A 16 -16.66 -6.47 1.40
C GLY A 16 -16.40 -5.53 0.22
N LYS A 17 -16.28 -4.23 0.46
CA LYS A 17 -16.17 -3.19 -0.58
C LYS A 17 -14.74 -2.67 -0.82
N THR A 18 -13.72 -3.28 -0.23
CA THR A 18 -12.32 -2.82 -0.33
C THR A 18 -11.89 -2.57 -1.78
N GLU A 19 -12.13 -3.54 -2.68
CA GLU A 19 -11.77 -3.41 -4.10
C GLU A 19 -12.55 -2.29 -4.81
N GLU A 20 -13.87 -2.17 -4.55
CA GLU A 20 -14.72 -1.12 -5.11
C GLU A 20 -14.22 0.28 -4.72
N VAL A 21 -13.88 0.46 -3.44
CA VAL A 21 -13.38 1.73 -2.91
C VAL A 21 -12.01 2.08 -3.47
N CYS A 22 -11.07 1.13 -3.46
CA CYS A 22 -9.73 1.34 -3.98
C CYS A 22 -9.76 1.64 -5.49
N ALA A 23 -10.53 0.89 -6.27
CA ALA A 23 -10.70 1.16 -7.70
C ALA A 23 -11.25 2.57 -7.93
N ARG A 24 -12.33 2.96 -7.24
CA ARG A 24 -12.92 4.31 -7.36
C ARG A 24 -11.91 5.42 -7.07
N GLN A 25 -11.06 5.26 -6.05
CA GLN A 25 -10.05 6.24 -5.68
C GLN A 25 -8.91 6.33 -6.73
N ILE A 26 -8.46 5.19 -7.26
CA ILE A 26 -7.45 5.15 -8.35
C ILE A 26 -8.04 5.72 -9.65
N ASP A 27 -9.28 5.36 -9.97
CA ASP A 27 -10.01 5.77 -11.16
C ASP A 27 -10.22 7.28 -11.24
N ALA A 28 -10.28 7.97 -10.10
CA ALA A 28 -10.33 9.43 -10.07
C ALA A 28 -9.10 10.07 -10.76
N VAL A 29 -7.94 9.41 -10.68
CA VAL A 29 -6.71 9.82 -11.38
C VAL A 29 -6.63 9.17 -12.76
N LEU A 30 -6.82 7.85 -12.85
CA LEU A 30 -6.72 7.07 -14.08
C LEU A 30 -7.63 7.62 -15.20
N ASN A 31 -8.87 7.98 -14.88
CA ASN A 31 -9.84 8.44 -15.87
C ASN A 31 -9.67 9.90 -16.28
N THR A 32 -8.96 10.70 -15.47
CA THR A 32 -8.77 12.14 -15.73
C THR A 32 -7.41 12.45 -16.34
N LEU A 33 -6.36 11.73 -15.92
CA LEU A 33 -4.97 12.00 -16.30
C LEU A 33 -4.31 10.83 -17.06
N GLY A 34 -4.97 9.68 -17.18
CA GLY A 34 -4.41 8.48 -17.82
C GLY A 34 -3.50 7.67 -16.90
N ALA A 35 -3.01 6.53 -17.41
CA ALA A 35 -2.11 5.66 -16.65
C ALA A 35 -0.73 6.29 -16.46
N GLU A 36 -0.24 7.10 -17.40
CA GLU A 36 1.08 7.70 -17.29
C GLU A 36 1.21 8.66 -16.09
N ALA A 37 0.10 9.11 -15.50
CA ALA A 37 0.08 9.88 -14.26
C ALA A 37 0.71 9.12 -13.08
N PHE A 38 0.77 7.78 -13.15
CA PHE A 38 1.42 6.95 -12.14
C PHE A 38 2.93 6.74 -12.39
N ASN A 39 3.48 7.25 -13.50
CA ASN A 39 4.91 7.19 -13.76
C ASN A 39 5.68 8.05 -12.76
N GLY A 40 6.48 7.41 -11.91
CA GLY A 40 7.19 8.10 -10.82
C GLY A 40 6.25 8.62 -9.72
N ALA A 41 5.05 8.06 -9.60
CA ALA A 41 4.18 8.22 -8.45
C ALA A 41 4.31 7.03 -7.51
N VAL A 42 3.85 7.22 -6.27
CA VAL A 42 3.70 6.15 -5.27
C VAL A 42 2.24 6.07 -4.87
N ILE A 43 1.73 4.86 -4.66
CA ILE A 43 0.44 4.61 -4.01
C ILE A 43 0.71 4.11 -2.59
N ALA A 44 0.02 4.65 -1.60
CA ALA A 44 0.03 4.12 -0.25
C ALA A 44 -1.37 3.55 0.07
N TYR A 45 -1.47 2.23 0.21
CA TYR A 45 -2.69 1.57 0.65
C TYR A 45 -2.80 1.62 2.17
N GLU A 46 -3.80 2.36 2.65
CA GLU A 46 -4.10 2.62 4.04
C GLU A 46 -5.41 1.92 4.44
N PRO A 47 -5.39 0.69 5.00
CA PRO A 47 -6.59 0.11 5.62
C PRO A 47 -7.00 0.98 6.82
N ILE A 48 -7.93 1.93 6.62
CA ILE A 48 -8.22 3.00 7.59
C ILE A 48 -8.63 2.40 8.93
N TRP A 49 -9.35 1.29 8.89
CA TRP A 49 -9.78 0.52 10.06
C TRP A 49 -8.63 -0.05 10.92
N ALA A 50 -7.40 -0.11 10.39
CA ALA A 50 -6.21 -0.56 11.09
C ALA A 50 -5.30 0.60 11.56
N ILE A 51 -5.62 1.86 11.25
CA ILE A 51 -4.79 3.01 11.63
C ILE A 51 -5.06 3.40 13.09
N GLY A 52 -4.03 3.32 13.94
CA GLY A 52 -4.10 3.79 15.34
C GLY A 52 -5.01 2.94 16.26
N THR A 53 -5.59 1.86 15.75
CA THR A 53 -6.50 0.97 16.51
C THR A 53 -5.78 -0.18 17.20
N GLY A 54 -4.48 -0.37 16.92
CA GLY A 54 -3.71 -1.55 17.35
C GLY A 54 -4.06 -2.83 16.58
N LYS A 55 -5.10 -2.81 15.74
CA LYS A 55 -5.34 -3.84 14.72
C LYS A 55 -4.37 -3.62 13.55
N SER A 56 -3.89 -4.69 12.95
CA SER A 56 -3.13 -4.64 11.70
C SER A 56 -3.77 -5.61 10.72
N ALA A 57 -3.85 -5.22 9.45
CA ALA A 57 -4.13 -6.21 8.41
C ALA A 57 -3.02 -7.27 8.43
N THR A 58 -3.38 -8.53 8.21
CA THR A 58 -2.38 -9.59 8.03
C THR A 58 -1.58 -9.34 6.74
N PRO A 59 -0.35 -9.84 6.62
CA PRO A 59 0.42 -9.72 5.37
C PRO A 59 -0.33 -10.25 4.15
N ALA A 60 -1.08 -11.34 4.29
CA ALA A 60 -1.90 -11.90 3.21
C ALA A 60 -3.06 -10.96 2.80
N GLN A 61 -3.71 -10.30 3.76
CA GLN A 61 -4.75 -9.31 3.46
C GLN A 61 -4.18 -8.08 2.77
N ALA A 62 -3.04 -7.56 3.25
CA ALA A 62 -2.35 -6.45 2.61
C ALA A 62 -1.92 -6.81 1.18
N GLN A 63 -1.31 -7.99 1.00
CA GLN A 63 -0.91 -8.50 -0.30
C GLN A 63 -2.08 -8.62 -1.28
N ALA A 64 -3.23 -9.14 -0.84
CA ALA A 64 -4.41 -9.28 -1.70
C ALA A 64 -4.86 -7.92 -2.28
N VAL A 65 -4.89 -6.88 -1.44
CA VAL A 65 -5.29 -5.53 -1.89
C VAL A 65 -4.21 -4.89 -2.78
N HIS A 66 -2.93 -5.07 -2.46
CA HIS A 66 -1.83 -4.58 -3.32
C HIS A 66 -1.85 -5.23 -4.71
N ALA A 67 -2.04 -6.55 -4.77
CA ALA A 67 -2.16 -7.28 -6.03
C ALA A 67 -3.39 -6.81 -6.83
N PHE A 68 -4.50 -6.52 -6.16
CA PHE A 68 -5.67 -5.91 -6.78
C PHE A 68 -5.36 -4.53 -7.37
N ILE A 69 -4.73 -3.63 -6.59
CA ILE A 69 -4.33 -2.28 -7.04
C ILE A 69 -3.47 -2.37 -8.29
N ARG A 70 -2.44 -3.22 -8.27
CA ARG A 70 -1.54 -3.42 -9.42
C ARG A 70 -2.30 -3.96 -10.63
N SER A 71 -3.13 -4.99 -10.43
CA SER A 71 -3.96 -5.59 -11.48
C SER A 71 -4.96 -4.59 -12.06
N HIS A 72 -5.48 -3.66 -11.26
CA HIS A 72 -6.42 -2.64 -11.72
C HIS A 72 -5.76 -1.62 -12.65
N ILE A 73 -4.54 -1.18 -12.31
CA ILE A 73 -3.73 -0.31 -13.18
C ILE A 73 -3.30 -1.05 -14.45
N ALA A 74 -2.94 -2.33 -14.33
CA ALA A 74 -2.50 -3.17 -15.45
C ALA A 74 -3.55 -3.32 -16.56
N LYS A 75 -4.84 -3.24 -16.22
CA LYS A 75 -5.95 -3.21 -17.21
C LYS A 75 -5.85 -2.03 -18.17
N LYS A 76 -5.18 -0.94 -17.77
CA LYS A 76 -4.96 0.27 -18.58
C LYS A 76 -3.58 0.27 -19.19
N ASP A 77 -2.56 -0.02 -18.40
CA ASP A 77 -1.18 -0.13 -18.88
C ASP A 77 -0.37 -1.06 -17.97
N GLN A 78 0.07 -2.18 -18.53
CA GLN A 78 0.87 -3.20 -17.84
C GLN A 78 2.24 -2.66 -17.40
N ALA A 79 2.91 -1.88 -18.25
CA ALA A 79 4.26 -1.38 -17.95
C ALA A 79 4.22 -0.37 -16.80
N VAL A 80 3.19 0.48 -16.77
CA VAL A 80 2.95 1.40 -15.63
C VAL A 80 2.69 0.61 -14.35
N ALA A 81 1.85 -0.44 -14.42
CA ALA A 81 1.52 -1.25 -13.24
C ALA A 81 2.73 -2.02 -12.68
N GLU A 82 3.67 -2.45 -13.52
CA GLU A 82 4.88 -3.14 -13.08
C GLU A 82 5.87 -2.20 -12.36
N GLN A 83 5.89 -0.92 -12.71
CA GLN A 83 6.83 0.05 -12.14
C GLN A 83 6.28 0.89 -10.98
N VAL A 84 4.95 0.97 -10.82
CA VAL A 84 4.35 1.77 -9.73
C VAL A 84 4.74 1.15 -8.38
N ILE A 85 5.19 2.01 -7.47
CA ILE A 85 5.51 1.62 -6.09
C ILE A 85 4.21 1.65 -5.28
N ILE A 86 3.85 0.52 -4.69
CA ILE A 86 2.68 0.37 -3.81
C ILE A 86 3.17 0.10 -2.38
N GLN A 87 3.06 1.12 -1.53
CA GLN A 87 3.41 1.07 -0.12
C GLN A 87 2.23 0.63 0.73
N TYR A 88 2.52 -0.11 1.81
CA TYR A 88 1.55 -0.39 2.84
C TYR A 88 1.56 0.74 3.89
N GLY A 89 0.42 1.36 4.13
CA GLY A 89 0.23 2.48 5.06
C GLY A 89 -0.51 2.12 6.36
N GLY A 90 -0.77 0.83 6.61
CA GLY A 90 -1.29 0.39 7.89
C GLY A 90 -0.26 0.41 9.02
N SER A 91 -0.57 -0.24 10.14
CA SER A 91 0.31 -0.28 11.32
C SER A 91 1.59 -1.10 11.07
N VAL A 92 2.65 -0.44 10.62
CA VAL A 92 3.99 -1.04 10.44
C VAL A 92 4.90 -0.73 11.64
N ASN A 93 5.56 -1.78 12.14
CA ASN A 93 6.52 -1.69 13.24
C ASN A 93 7.69 -2.68 13.03
N ASP A 94 8.62 -2.68 13.97
CA ASP A 94 9.80 -3.55 13.99
C ASP A 94 9.48 -5.05 14.07
N ALA A 95 8.31 -5.42 14.60
CA ALA A 95 7.89 -6.82 14.73
C ALA A 95 7.26 -7.40 13.46
N ASN A 96 6.57 -6.59 12.64
CA ASN A 96 5.83 -7.08 11.46
C ASN A 96 6.42 -6.69 10.09
N ALA A 97 7.32 -5.70 10.05
CA ALA A 97 7.87 -5.20 8.78
C ALA A 97 8.51 -6.29 7.91
N ALA A 98 9.27 -7.21 8.53
CA ALA A 98 9.96 -8.25 7.79
C ALA A 98 9.00 -9.18 7.03
N GLU A 99 7.86 -9.54 7.63
CA GLU A 99 6.87 -10.43 7.01
C GLU A 99 6.01 -9.69 5.97
N LEU A 100 5.71 -8.41 6.19
CA LEU A 100 5.03 -7.58 5.18
C LEU A 100 5.87 -7.44 3.91
N PHE A 101 7.18 -7.23 4.03
CA PHE A 101 8.03 -6.99 2.86
C PHE A 101 8.41 -8.25 2.08
N THR A 102 8.09 -9.46 2.57
CA THR A 102 8.19 -10.68 1.75
C THR A 102 7.07 -10.80 0.72
N GLN A 103 6.00 -10.02 0.86
CA GLN A 103 4.88 -10.06 -0.07
C GLN A 103 5.28 -9.44 -1.42
N PRO A 104 4.91 -10.05 -2.56
CA PRO A 104 5.43 -9.66 -3.87
C PRO A 104 5.00 -8.24 -4.28
N ASP A 105 3.78 -7.81 -3.96
CA ASP A 105 3.23 -6.52 -4.39
C ASP A 105 3.35 -5.41 -3.34
N ILE A 106 3.94 -5.70 -2.18
CA ILE A 106 4.25 -4.70 -1.16
C ILE A 106 5.66 -4.18 -1.39
N ASP A 107 5.79 -2.95 -1.89
CA ASP A 107 7.06 -2.35 -2.32
C ASP A 107 7.73 -1.50 -1.22
N GLY A 108 7.05 -1.31 -0.10
CA GLY A 108 7.55 -0.54 1.02
C GLY A 108 6.43 -0.17 1.99
N ALA A 109 6.68 0.84 2.83
CA ALA A 109 5.71 1.30 3.81
C ALA A 109 5.66 2.82 3.94
N LEU A 110 4.46 3.34 4.19
CA LEU A 110 4.24 4.69 4.69
C LEU A 110 4.09 4.61 6.22
N VAL A 111 5.14 4.97 6.94
CA VAL A 111 5.24 4.69 8.38
C VAL A 111 4.77 5.88 9.22
N GLY A 112 3.72 5.66 10.02
CA GLY A 112 3.24 6.62 11.02
C GLY A 112 4.10 6.68 12.28
N GLY A 113 3.54 6.30 13.44
CA GLY A 113 4.18 6.52 14.75
C GLY A 113 5.57 5.91 14.95
N ALA A 114 5.89 4.79 14.28
CA ALA A 114 7.22 4.18 14.36
C ALA A 114 8.31 5.04 13.69
N SER A 115 7.96 5.95 12.78
CA SER A 115 8.91 6.88 12.15
C SER A 115 9.52 7.87 13.13
N LEU A 116 8.81 8.19 14.22
CA LEU A 116 9.27 9.14 15.25
C LEU A 116 10.32 8.54 16.19
N LYS A 117 10.60 7.24 16.08
CA LYS A 117 11.59 6.50 16.86
C LYS A 117 12.69 6.01 15.94
N ALA A 118 13.80 6.75 15.85
CA ALA A 118 14.89 6.44 14.93
C ALA A 118 15.35 4.97 14.93
N PRO A 119 15.50 4.28 16.09
CA PRO A 119 15.83 2.86 16.09
C PRO A 119 14.78 1.99 15.41
N ALA A 120 13.49 2.21 15.68
CA ALA A 120 12.40 1.44 15.09
C ALA A 120 12.28 1.70 13.58
N PHE A 121 12.36 2.96 13.16
CA PHE A 121 12.32 3.32 11.75
C PHE A 121 13.49 2.70 10.96
N ALA A 122 14.69 2.70 11.53
CA ALA A 122 15.85 2.07 10.92
C ALA A 122 15.68 0.54 10.76
N VAL A 123 15.00 -0.13 11.69
CA VAL A 123 14.67 -1.56 11.57
C VAL A 123 13.74 -1.81 10.38
N ILE A 124 12.69 -1.00 10.23
CA ILE A 124 11.73 -1.10 9.12
C ILE A 124 12.45 -0.90 7.78
N VAL A 125 13.30 0.13 7.65
CA VAL A 125 14.07 0.39 6.43
C VAL A 125 14.99 -0.78 6.08
N LYS A 126 15.70 -1.34 7.07
CA LYS A 126 16.59 -2.50 6.86
C LYS A 126 15.81 -3.76 6.47
N ALA A 127 14.61 -3.96 7.03
CA ALA A 127 13.75 -5.08 6.67
C ALA A 127 13.34 -5.00 5.19
N ALA A 128 12.93 -3.81 4.71
CA ALA A 128 12.58 -3.61 3.30
C ALA A 128 13.79 -3.86 2.38
N ALA A 129 14.95 -3.28 2.70
CA ALA A 129 16.17 -3.47 1.92
C ALA A 129 16.61 -4.95 1.85
N LYS A 130 16.43 -5.71 2.94
CA LYS A 130 16.76 -7.14 2.96
C LYS A 130 15.79 -7.98 2.12
N ALA A 131 14.50 -7.66 2.14
CA ALA A 131 13.47 -8.47 1.51
C ALA A 131 13.40 -8.32 -0.02
N LYS A 132 13.88 -7.19 -0.56
CA LYS A 132 13.80 -6.83 -1.98
C LYS A 132 15.15 -6.85 -2.72
N ASN A 133 16.21 -7.35 -2.06
CA ASN A 133 17.53 -7.58 -2.66
C ASN A 133 17.59 -8.91 -3.43
#